data_AF-A0A101HU48-F1
#
_entry.id   AF-A0A101HU48-F1
#
_cell.length_a   1.000
_cell.length_b   1.000
_cell.length_c   1.000
_cell.angle_alpha   90.00
_cell.angle_beta   90.00
_cell.angle_gamma   90.00
#
_symmetry.space_group_name_H-M   'P 1'
#
loop_
_entity.id
_entity.type
_entity.pdbx_description
1 polymer ?
#
loop_
_entity_poly.entity_id
_entity_poly.type
_entity_poly.pdbx_seq_one_letter_code
_entity_poly.pdbx_strand_id
1 'polypeptide(L)' 'MVGLFFAVYNKLPPLVPLFYSRPWGEAQLVSPWLLLVLPAFSFFISLLNFILSGLFFDQPFLVQVLMWVSVVFAFLS' A
#
# COMPACT_ATOMS: atom_id res chain seq x y z
N MET A 1 4.56 0.69 8.33
CA MET A 1 4.59 -0.42 7.35
C MET A 1 6.02 -0.81 6.99
N VAL A 2 6.75 0.00 6.21
CA VAL A 2 8.12 -0.33 5.75
C VAL A 2 9.12 -0.57 6.88
N GLY A 3 9.11 0.25 7.94
CA GLY A 3 10.01 0.05 9.09
C GLY A 3 9.77 -1.26 9.85
N LEU A 4 8.49 -1.67 9.99
CA LEU A 4 8.12 -2.95 10.59
C LEU A 4 8.62 -4.11 9.73
N PHE A 5 8.45 -4.02 8.40
CA PHE A 5 8.93 -5.04 7.46
C PHE A 5 10.42 -5.34 7.67
N PHE A 6 11.28 -4.31 7.70
CA PHE A 6 12.71 -4.52 7.94
C PHE A 6 13.03 -5.07 9.34
N ALA A 7 12.26 -4.69 10.37
CA ALA A 7 12.43 -5.22 11.72
C ALA A 7 12.12 -6.71 11.84
N VAL A 8 11.21 -7.23 11.01
CA VAL A 8 10.80 -8.65 11.03
C VAL A 8 11.30 -9.45 9.83
N TYR A 9 11.98 -8.84 8.87
CA TYR A 9 12.38 -9.47 7.61
C TYR A 9 13.12 -10.79 7.81
N ASN A 10 14.09 -10.82 8.73
CA ASN A 10 14.87 -12.03 9.04
C ASN A 10 14.05 -13.15 9.70
N LYS A 11 12.82 -12.85 10.16
CA LYS A 11 11.88 -13.82 10.74
C LYS A 11 10.82 -14.27 9.73
N LEU A 12 10.76 -13.65 8.55
CA LEU A 12 9.84 -14.06 7.50
C LEU A 12 10.32 -15.35 6.84
N PRO A 13 9.41 -16.27 6.50
CA PRO A 13 9.77 -17.43 5.69
C PRO A 13 10.25 -16.98 4.29
N PRO A 14 11.03 -17.81 3.59
CA PRO A 14 11.53 -17.48 2.25
C PRO A 14 10.42 -17.28 1.21
N LEU A 15 9.24 -17.85 1.48
CA LEU A 15 8.03 -17.70 0.68
C LEU A 15 6.85 -17.33 1.60
N VAL A 16 6.10 -16.31 1.22
CA VAL A 16 4.91 -15.82 1.92
C VAL A 16 3.70 -15.83 0.99
N PRO A 17 2.50 -16.14 1.49
CA PRO A 17 1.28 -16.04 0.69
C PRO A 17 0.89 -14.58 0.49
N LEU A 18 0.64 -14.20 -0.77
CA LEU A 18 0.12 -12.89 -1.14
C LEU A 18 -1.12 -12.97 -2.03
N PHE A 19 -1.19 -13.96 -2.93
CA PHE A 19 -2.28 -14.07 -3.91
C PHE A 19 -3.40 -14.99 -3.44
N TYR A 20 -4.14 -14.56 -2.41
CA TYR A 20 -5.22 -15.35 -1.80
C TYR A 20 -6.40 -15.69 -2.74
N SER A 21 -6.52 -15.03 -3.88
CA SER A 21 -7.50 -15.36 -4.91
C SER A 21 -7.17 -16.62 -5.72
N ARG A 22 -5.94 -17.14 -5.61
CA ARG A 22 -5.47 -18.34 -6.32
C ARG A 22 -5.71 -19.61 -5.48
N PRO A 23 -5.72 -20.81 -6.11
CA PRO A 23 -5.80 -22.07 -5.39
C PRO A 23 -4.72 -22.16 -4.31
N TRP A 24 -5.08 -22.81 -3.20
CA TRP A 24 -4.17 -22.98 -2.06
C TRP A 24 -2.91 -23.76 -2.46
N GLY A 25 -1.78 -23.42 -1.84
CA GLY A 25 -0.47 -24.01 -2.13
C GLY A 25 0.45 -23.03 -2.86
N GLU A 26 1.30 -23.56 -3.74
CA GLU A 26 2.39 -22.81 -4.38
C GLU A 26 1.93 -21.60 -5.20
N ALA A 27 0.71 -21.66 -5.77
CA ALA A 27 0.18 -20.58 -6.58
C ALA A 27 -0.03 -19.25 -5.81
N GLN A 28 -0.14 -19.30 -4.47
CA GLN A 28 -0.29 -18.13 -3.61
C GLN A 28 1.04 -17.53 -3.14
N LEU A 29 2.12 -18.31 -3.21
CA LEU A 29 3.40 -18.02 -2.57
C LEU A 29 4.27 -17.08 -3.43
N VAL A 30 4.89 -16.10 -2.77
CA VAL A 30 5.80 -15.13 -3.37
C VAL A 30 6.97 -14.84 -2.44
N SER A 31 8.01 -14.20 -2.97
CA SER A 31 9.10 -13.69 -2.14
C SER A 31 8.60 -12.59 -1.19
N PRO A 32 9.09 -12.52 0.07
CA PRO A 32 8.77 -11.47 1.03
C PRO A 32 8.91 -10.04 0.49
N TRP A 33 9.82 -9.80 -0.45
CA TRP A 33 9.99 -8.50 -1.09
C TRP A 33 8.72 -7.97 -1.76
N LEU A 34 7.86 -8.85 -2.27
CA LEU A 34 6.58 -8.44 -2.86
C LEU A 34 5.61 -7.83 -1.84
N LEU A 35 5.80 -8.05 -0.53
CA LEU A 35 4.99 -7.38 0.50
C LEU A 35 5.18 -5.85 0.45
N LEU A 36 6.33 -5.36 -0.03
CA LEU A 36 6.59 -3.92 -0.18
C LEU A 36 5.80 -3.28 -1.33
N VAL A 37 5.16 -4.07 -2.21
CA VAL A 37 4.27 -3.54 -3.25
C VAL A 37 3.07 -2.82 -2.63
N LEU A 38 2.55 -3.31 -1.50
CA LEU A 38 1.40 -2.69 -0.80
C LEU A 38 1.72 -1.26 -0.32
N PRO A 39 2.76 -1.01 0.49
CA PRO A 39 3.11 0.34 0.89
C PRO A 39 3.62 1.20 -0.28
N ALA A 40 4.26 0.61 -1.30
CA ALA A 40 4.67 1.37 -2.49
C ALA A 40 3.47 1.89 -3.29
N PHE A 41 2.45 1.06 -3.49
CA PHE A 41 1.22 1.45 -4.18
C PHE A 41 0.43 2.50 -3.38
N SER A 42 0.34 2.32 -2.07
CA SER A 42 -0.28 3.28 -1.16
C SER A 42 0.44 4.64 -1.16
N PHE A 43 1.77 4.64 -1.18
CA PHE A 43 2.57 5.85 -1.34
C PHE A 43 2.29 6.53 -2.68
N PHE A 44 2.23 5.77 -3.78
CA PHE A 44 1.92 6.33 -5.09
C PHE A 44 0.53 6.96 -5.16
N ILE A 45 -0.50 6.30 -4.63
CA ILE A 45 -1.86 6.86 -4.54
C ILE A 45 -1.86 8.14 -3.70
N SER A 46 -1.20 8.12 -2.55
CA SER A 46 -1.14 9.28 -1.65
C SER A 46 -0.42 10.46 -2.31
N LEU A 47 0.68 10.20 -3.02
CA LEU A 47 1.43 11.21 -3.77
C LEU A 47 0.57 11.81 -4.89
N LEU A 48 -0.15 10.97 -5.64
CA LEU A 48 -1.05 11.42 -6.71
C LEU A 48 -2.17 12.29 -6.13
N ASN A 49 -2.83 11.84 -5.06
CA ASN A 49 -3.88 12.62 -4.39
C ASN A 49 -3.36 13.94 -3.82
N PHE A 50 -2.13 13.97 -3.30
CA PHE A 50 -1.48 15.20 -2.84
C PHE A 50 -1.27 16.18 -4.00
N ILE A 51 -0.74 15.71 -5.13
CA ILE A 51 -0.56 16.53 -6.33
C ILE A 51 -1.91 17.07 -6.81
N LEU A 52 -2.94 16.22 -6.91
CA LEU A 52 -4.30 16.62 -7.31
C LEU A 52 -4.91 17.63 -6.34
N SER A 53 -4.67 17.48 -5.03
CA SER A 53 -5.15 18.42 -4.02
C SER A 53 -4.54 19.82 -4.21
N GLY A 54 -3.28 19.89 -4.64
CA GLY A 54 -2.65 21.16 -4.99
C GLY A 54 -3.20 21.78 -6.28
N LEU A 55 -3.60 20.95 -7.25
CA LEU A 55 -4.19 21.42 -8.51
C LEU A 55 -5.64 21.91 -8.36
N PHE A 56 -6.44 21.26 -7.50
CA PHE A 56 -7.85 21.59 -7.25
C PHE A 56 -8.06 22.30 -5.91
N PHE A 57 -7.11 23.15 -5.51
CA PHE A 57 -7.13 23.84 -4.22
C PHE A 57 -8.35 24.77 -4.05
N ASP A 58 -8.97 25.18 -5.15
CA ASP A 58 -10.19 25.99 -5.23
C ASP A 58 -11.46 25.19 -4.89
N GLN A 59 -11.38 23.86 -4.84
CA GLN A 59 -12.49 22.96 -4.55
C GLN A 59 -12.30 22.26 -3.18
N PRO A 60 -12.68 22.90 -2.06
CA PRO A 60 -12.35 22.42 -0.72
C PRO A 60 -12.93 21.03 -0.42
N PHE A 61 -14.12 20.72 -0.94
CA PHE A 61 -14.73 19.40 -0.77
C PHE A 61 -13.91 18.30 -1.47
N LEU A 62 -13.47 18.54 -2.71
CA LEU A 62 -12.66 17.57 -3.46
C LEU A 62 -11.31 17.33 -2.77
N VAL A 63 -10.65 18.40 -2.32
CA VAL A 63 -9.39 18.30 -1.54
C VAL A 63 -9.59 17.45 -0.29
N GLN A 64 -10.67 17.67 0.47
CA GLN A 64 -10.96 16.85 1.65
C GLN A 64 -11.15 15.37 1.29
N VAL A 65 -11.87 15.06 0.21
CA VAL A 65 -12.05 13.69 -0.26
C VAL A 65 -10.70 13.06 -0.63
N LEU A 66 -9.86 13.74 -1.42
CA LEU A 66 -8.54 13.26 -1.82
C LEU A 66 -7.63 12.96 -0.62
N MET A 67 -7.65 13.84 0.40
CA MET A 67 -6.90 13.66 1.64
C MET A 67 -7.42 12.45 2.43
N TRP A 68 -8.73 12.33 2.62
CA TRP A 68 -9.31 11.20 3.37
C TRP A 68 -9.12 9.86 2.67
N VAL A 69 -9.24 9.81 1.34
CA VAL A 69 -8.93 8.60 0.55
C VAL A 69 -7.48 8.17 0.79
N SER A 70 -6.54 9.13 0.79
CA SER A 70 -5.12 8.83 1.05
C SER A 70 -4.90 8.25 2.45
N VAL A 71 -5.58 8.78 3.47
CA VAL A 71 -5.51 8.26 4.85
C VAL A 71 -6.04 6.83 4.93
N VAL A 72 -7.20 6.54 4.30
CA VAL A 72 -7.78 5.20 4.30
C VAL A 72 -6.86 4.20 3.60
N PHE A 73 -6.31 4.57 2.44
CA PHE A 73 -5.35 3.72 1.73
C PHE A 73 -4.08 3.47 2.56
N ALA A 74 -3.52 4.50 3.20
CA ALA A 74 -2.34 4.36 4.05
C ALA A 74 -2.58 3.48 5.28
N PHE A 75 -3.80 3.46 5.82
CA PHE A 75 -4.16 2.61 6.96
C PHE A 75 -4.38 1.15 6.56
N LEU A 76 -4.97 0.90 5.39
CA LEU A 76 -5.30 -0.45 4.91
C LEU A 76 -4.12 -1.17 4.25
N SER A 77 -3.12 -0.42 3.74
CA SER A 77 -1.92 -0.95 3.08
C SER A 77 -0.84 -1.30 4.07
#